data_AF-A0A3D3G3Q5-F1
#
_entry.id   AF-A0A3D3G3Q5-F1
#
_cell.length_a   1.000
_cell.length_b   1.000
_cell.length_c   1.000
_cell.angle_alpha   90.00
_cell.angle_beta   90.00
_cell.angle_gamma   90.00
#
_symmetry.space_group_name_H-M   'P 1'
#
loop_
_entity.id
_entity.type
_entity.pdbx_description
1 polymer ?
#
loop_
_entity_poly.entity_id
_entity_poly.type
_entity_poly.pdbx_seq_one_letter_code
_entity_poly.pdbx_strand_id
1 'polypeptide(L)'
;MKKLTLKDIKSGALMGKPEHVTVQIKVAGEDAEFDTHILPFSYSTAVAQMKAYGENKEALAGVLASVICDENGKLTFTEDEIRTHFNQALVDALWSKIVDINVLGKQLSSTKMTKSSSKSASRSAKRTVKSQTSRTEKSKSTPPTSENTEASILEEDSSKS
;
A
#
# COMPACT_ATOMS: atom_id res chain seq x y z
N MET A 1 2.26 -3.11 33.67
CA MET A 1 1.92 -3.90 32.47
C MET A 1 0.91 -4.96 32.87
N LYS A 2 -0.14 -5.18 32.08
CA LYS A 2 -1.14 -6.23 32.34
C LYS A 2 -0.54 -7.60 31.98
N LYS A 3 -0.71 -8.61 32.83
CA LYS A 3 -0.27 -9.98 32.56
C LYS A 3 -1.39 -10.75 31.87
N LEU A 4 -1.11 -11.35 30.72
CA LEU A 4 -2.04 -12.24 30.02
C LEU A 4 -1.91 -13.66 30.57
N THR A 5 -3.02 -14.39 30.56
CA THR A 5 -3.08 -15.81 30.94
C THR A 5 -3.08 -16.71 29.70
N LEU A 6 -2.81 -18.01 29.88
CA LEU A 6 -2.95 -18.99 28.79
C LEU A 6 -4.38 -19.08 28.26
N LYS A 7 -5.40 -18.79 29.09
CA LYS A 7 -6.80 -18.75 28.66
C LYS A 7 -7.04 -17.59 27.69
N ASP A 8 -6.44 -16.42 27.95
CA ASP A 8 -6.53 -15.25 27.07
C ASP A 8 -5.84 -15.52 25.71
N ILE A 9 -4.70 -16.21 25.72
CA ILE A 9 -4.03 -16.60 24.49
C ILE A 9 -4.90 -17.58 23.69
N LYS A 10 -5.46 -18.59 24.36
CA LYS A 10 -6.29 -19.62 23.71
C LYS A 10 -7.62 -19.06 23.17
N SER A 11 -8.15 -17.99 23.76
CA SER A 11 -9.34 -17.32 23.23
C SER A 11 -9.04 -16.41 22.03
N GLY A 12 -7.78 -16.27 21.63
CA GLY A 12 -7.39 -15.40 20.53
C GLY A 12 -7.30 -13.92 20.92
N ALA A 13 -7.12 -13.58 22.20
CA ALA A 13 -7.05 -12.18 22.65
C ALA A 13 -5.88 -11.38 22.03
N LEU A 14 -4.91 -12.07 21.42
CA LEU A 14 -3.77 -11.50 20.70
C LEU A 14 -4.00 -11.40 19.19
N MET A 15 -5.13 -11.90 18.67
CA MET A 15 -5.45 -11.74 17.25
C MET A 15 -5.72 -10.28 16.93
N GLY A 16 -5.20 -9.83 15.79
CA GLY A 16 -5.51 -8.52 15.24
C GLY A 16 -7.00 -8.40 14.97
N LYS A 17 -7.55 -7.20 15.18
CA LYS A 17 -8.94 -6.90 14.84
C LYS A 17 -9.02 -6.35 13.43
N PRO A 18 -10.13 -6.59 12.70
CA PRO A 18 -10.37 -5.93 11.43
C PRO A 18 -10.29 -4.41 11.58
N GLU A 19 -9.52 -3.77 10.71
CA GLU A 19 -9.39 -2.31 10.65
C GLU A 19 -10.17 -1.77 9.45
N HIS A 20 -11.07 -0.83 9.70
CA HIS A 20 -11.83 -0.15 8.66
C HIS A 20 -10.90 0.72 7.81
N VAL A 21 -10.94 0.53 6.50
CA VAL A 21 -10.19 1.34 5.55
C VAL A 21 -11.07 1.82 4.41
N THR A 22 -10.82 3.05 3.98
CA THR A 22 -11.36 3.59 2.73
C THR A 22 -10.28 3.49 1.66
N VAL A 23 -10.59 2.78 0.58
CA VAL A 23 -9.69 2.56 -0.56
C VAL A 23 -10.11 3.49 -1.68
N GLN A 24 -9.17 4.31 -2.15
CA GLN A 24 -9.38 5.18 -3.31
C GLN A 24 -8.78 4.51 -4.56
N ILE A 25 -9.53 4.51 -5.65
CA ILE A 25 -9.16 3.85 -6.91
C ILE A 25 -9.71 4.64 -8.09
N LYS A 26 -9.02 4.59 -9.24
CA LYS A 26 -9.56 5.11 -10.49
C LYS A 26 -10.29 4.04 -11.29
N VAL A 27 -11.55 4.28 -11.61
CA VAL A 27 -12.39 3.39 -12.44
C VAL A 27 -12.77 4.14 -13.71
N ALA A 28 -12.40 3.60 -14.88
CA ALA A 28 -12.67 4.22 -16.18
C ALA A 28 -12.19 5.70 -16.31
N GLY A 29 -11.16 6.08 -15.55
CA GLY A 29 -10.60 7.44 -15.55
C GLY A 29 -11.21 8.38 -14.49
N GLU A 30 -12.23 7.94 -13.76
CA GLU A 30 -12.86 8.69 -12.68
C GLU A 30 -12.38 8.21 -11.31
N ASP A 31 -12.24 9.15 -10.36
CA ASP A 31 -11.90 8.82 -8.98
C ASP A 31 -13.12 8.20 -8.29
N ALA A 32 -12.91 7.03 -7.69
CA ALA A 32 -13.89 6.29 -6.91
C ALA A 32 -13.29 5.88 -5.57
N GLU A 33 -14.14 5.60 -4.59
CA GLU A 33 -13.73 5.05 -3.31
C GLU A 33 -14.72 3.99 -2.82
N PHE A 34 -14.22 3.07 -2.02
CA PHE A 34 -15.03 2.07 -1.33
C PHE A 34 -14.46 1.78 0.05
N ASP A 35 -15.33 1.37 0.96
CA ASP A 35 -14.96 0.99 2.32
C ASP A 35 -14.84 -0.54 2.42
N THR A 36 -13.87 -1.01 3.19
CA THR A 36 -13.66 -2.42 3.50
C THR A 36 -12.94 -2.57 4.85
N HIS A 37 -12.79 -3.81 5.32
CA HIS A 37 -12.00 -4.11 6.51
C HIS A 37 -10.81 -5.00 6.17
N ILE A 38 -9.67 -4.70 6.79
CA ILE A 38 -8.43 -5.45 6.61
C ILE A 38 -7.97 -5.98 7.96
N LEU A 39 -7.72 -7.29 8.01
CA LEU A 39 -7.06 -7.94 9.14
C LEU A 39 -5.55 -7.68 9.10
N PRO A 40 -4.92 -7.39 10.25
CA PRO A 40 -3.48 -7.47 10.38
C PRO A 40 -2.99 -8.89 10.03
N PHE A 41 -1.76 -8.96 9.52
CA PHE A 41 -1.08 -10.20 9.19
C PHE A 41 -1.07 -11.13 10.38
N SER A 42 -1.46 -12.37 10.11
CA SER A 42 -1.53 -13.42 11.11
C SER A 42 -0.84 -14.67 10.58
N TYR A 43 -0.88 -15.74 11.37
CA TYR A 43 -0.33 -17.03 10.96
C TYR A 43 -0.96 -17.55 9.65
N SER A 44 -2.25 -17.27 9.38
CA SER A 44 -2.90 -17.67 8.14
C SER A 44 -2.24 -17.04 6.91
N THR A 45 -1.81 -15.79 7.02
CA THR A 45 -1.11 -15.07 5.95
C THR A 45 0.25 -15.69 5.65
N ALA A 46 1.00 -16.06 6.69
CA ALA A 46 2.28 -16.76 6.52
C ALA A 46 2.07 -18.14 5.86
N VAL A 47 1.03 -18.88 6.26
CA VAL A 47 0.67 -20.15 5.62
C VAL A 47 0.33 -19.96 4.14
N ALA A 48 -0.41 -18.91 3.77
CA ALA A 48 -0.73 -18.60 2.38
C ALA A 48 0.54 -18.34 1.54
N GLN A 49 1.48 -17.57 2.08
CA GLN A 49 2.77 -17.31 1.42
C GLN A 49 3.60 -18.59 1.24
N MET A 50 3.70 -19.41 2.28
CA MET A 50 4.46 -20.67 2.24
C MET A 50 3.85 -21.67 1.25
N LYS A 51 2.52 -21.77 1.19
CA LYS A 51 1.82 -22.62 0.22
C LYS A 51 2.12 -22.18 -1.21
N ALA A 52 2.04 -20.88 -1.48
CA ALA A 52 2.35 -20.35 -2.80
C ALA A 52 3.79 -20.67 -3.22
N TYR A 53 4.75 -20.52 -2.30
CA TYR A 53 6.14 -20.89 -2.54
C TYR A 53 6.30 -22.39 -2.87
N GLY A 54 5.67 -23.27 -2.07
CA GLY A 54 5.71 -24.72 -2.31
C GLY A 54 5.05 -25.16 -3.63
N GLU A 55 4.04 -24.42 -4.08
CA GLU A 55 3.34 -24.65 -5.35
C GLU A 55 3.99 -23.92 -6.55
N ASN A 56 5.12 -23.24 -6.36
CA ASN A 56 5.77 -22.38 -7.37
C ASN A 56 4.81 -21.38 -8.03
N LYS A 57 3.88 -20.83 -7.25
CA LYS A 57 2.93 -19.82 -7.69
C LYS A 57 3.12 -18.50 -6.96
N GLU A 58 2.53 -17.48 -7.56
CA GLU A 58 2.40 -16.13 -7.02
C GLU A 58 1.63 -16.13 -5.68
N ALA A 59 2.09 -15.39 -4.67
CA ALA A 59 1.59 -15.48 -3.29
C ALA A 59 0.56 -14.39 -2.89
N LEU A 60 0.57 -13.25 -3.57
CA LEU A 60 -0.23 -12.05 -3.28
C LEU A 60 -1.72 -12.35 -3.28
N ALA A 61 -2.24 -13.13 -4.24
CA ALA A 61 -3.66 -13.46 -4.25
C ALA A 61 -4.08 -14.18 -2.96
N GLY A 62 -3.28 -15.14 -2.48
CA GLY A 62 -3.54 -15.84 -1.23
C GLY A 62 -3.38 -14.93 -0.01
N VAL A 63 -2.42 -14.02 -0.04
CA VAL A 63 -2.23 -13.02 1.01
C VAL A 63 -3.44 -12.08 1.09
N LEU A 64 -3.89 -11.52 -0.03
CA LEU A 64 -5.04 -10.63 -0.10
C LEU A 64 -6.32 -11.33 0.40
N ALA A 65 -6.57 -12.56 -0.04
CA ALA A 65 -7.71 -13.37 0.41
C ALA A 65 -7.67 -13.65 1.93
N SER A 66 -6.47 -13.71 2.52
CA SER A 66 -6.32 -13.97 3.96
C SER A 66 -6.56 -12.77 4.87
N VAL A 67 -6.63 -11.55 4.31
CA VAL A 67 -6.72 -10.31 5.10
C VAL A 67 -7.94 -9.46 4.79
N ILE A 68 -8.51 -9.53 3.58
CA ILE A 68 -9.69 -8.74 3.23
C ILE A 68 -10.92 -9.40 3.83
N CYS A 69 -11.64 -8.67 4.67
CA CYS A 69 -12.75 -9.20 5.45
C CYS A 69 -13.88 -8.19 5.62
N ASP A 70 -14.99 -8.67 6.19
CA ASP A 70 -16.08 -7.82 6.66
C ASP A 70 -15.80 -7.23 8.06
N GLU A 71 -16.75 -6.44 8.57
CA GLU A 71 -16.71 -5.84 9.92
C GLU A 71 -16.52 -6.86 11.05
N ASN A 72 -16.93 -8.11 10.83
CA ASN A 72 -16.84 -9.19 11.81
C ASN A 72 -15.55 -10.00 11.68
N GLY A 73 -14.70 -9.70 10.69
CA GLY A 73 -13.46 -10.42 10.40
C GLY A 73 -13.67 -11.70 9.58
N LYS A 74 -14.83 -11.87 8.94
CA LYS A 74 -15.06 -12.97 8.00
C LYS A 74 -14.43 -12.61 6.66
N LEU A 75 -13.59 -13.50 6.12
CA LEU A 75 -12.94 -13.31 4.83
C LEU A 75 -13.98 -13.21 3.70
N THR A 76 -13.82 -12.19 2.86
CA THR A 76 -14.82 -11.84 1.83
C THR A 76 -14.51 -12.47 0.47
N PHE A 77 -13.23 -12.71 0.19
CA PHE A 77 -12.77 -13.16 -1.12
C PHE A 77 -11.96 -14.45 -1.02
N THR A 78 -12.06 -15.26 -2.06
CA THR A 78 -11.20 -16.42 -2.30
C THR A 78 -9.99 -16.04 -3.17
N GLU A 79 -8.94 -16.88 -3.15
CA GLU A 79 -7.76 -16.67 -3.99
C GLU A 79 -8.13 -16.61 -5.49
N ASP A 80 -9.03 -17.46 -5.94
CA ASP A 80 -9.45 -17.56 -7.35
C ASP A 80 -10.24 -16.33 -7.81
N GLU A 81 -11.14 -15.81 -6.97
CA GLU A 81 -11.87 -14.57 -7.25
C GLU A 81 -10.93 -13.39 -7.39
N ILE A 82 -9.89 -13.31 -6.54
CA ILE A 82 -8.89 -12.24 -6.62
C ILE A 82 -8.12 -12.34 -7.94
N ARG A 83 -7.63 -13.53 -8.30
CA ARG A 83 -6.90 -13.72 -9.57
C ARG A 83 -7.74 -13.40 -10.81
N THR A 84 -9.04 -13.62 -10.74
CA THR A 84 -9.94 -13.46 -11.89
C THR A 84 -10.51 -12.04 -12.00
N HIS A 85 -10.88 -11.42 -10.87
CA HIS A 85 -11.66 -10.18 -10.86
C HIS A 85 -10.85 -8.94 -10.49
N PHE A 86 -9.67 -9.08 -9.88
CA PHE A 86 -8.91 -7.92 -9.43
C PHE A 86 -7.96 -7.47 -10.53
N ASN A 87 -8.08 -6.21 -10.93
CA ASN A 87 -7.11 -5.58 -11.80
C ASN A 87 -5.91 -5.06 -10.99
N GLN A 88 -4.82 -4.70 -11.68
CA GLN A 88 -3.61 -4.23 -11.02
C GLN A 88 -3.85 -2.99 -10.14
N ALA A 89 -4.67 -2.04 -10.59
CA ALA A 89 -4.96 -0.82 -9.84
C ALA A 89 -5.65 -1.11 -8.50
N LEU A 90 -6.57 -2.07 -8.47
CA LEU A 90 -7.24 -2.50 -7.24
C LEU A 90 -6.29 -3.24 -6.31
N VAL A 91 -5.46 -4.13 -6.86
CA VAL A 91 -4.42 -4.83 -6.10
C VAL A 91 -3.47 -3.83 -5.45
N ASP A 92 -2.95 -2.87 -6.19
CA ASP A 92 -2.01 -1.87 -5.69
C ASP A 92 -2.64 -0.98 -4.59
N ALA A 93 -3.88 -0.52 -4.82
CA ALA A 93 -4.61 0.32 -3.87
C ALA A 93 -4.88 -0.42 -2.55
N LEU A 94 -5.29 -1.69 -2.60
CA LEU A 94 -5.48 -2.52 -1.42
C LEU A 94 -4.16 -2.86 -0.73
N TRP A 95 -3.14 -3.23 -1.51
CA TRP A 95 -1.82 -3.57 -0.97
C TRP A 95 -1.21 -2.42 -0.19
N SER A 96 -1.34 -1.18 -0.69
CA SER A 96 -0.92 0.01 0.05
C SER A 96 -1.57 0.09 1.43
N LYS A 97 -2.88 -0.15 1.54
CA LYS A 97 -3.60 -0.14 2.84
C LYS A 97 -3.17 -1.27 3.76
N ILE A 98 -2.92 -2.45 3.20
CA ILE A 98 -2.42 -3.61 3.95
C ILE A 98 -1.04 -3.29 4.54
N VAL A 99 -0.14 -2.70 3.76
CA VAL A 99 1.18 -2.29 4.22
C VAL A 99 1.09 -1.21 5.29
N ASP A 100 0.17 -0.24 5.13
CA ASP A 100 -0.09 0.80 6.14
C ASP A 100 -0.45 0.20 7.51
N ILE A 101 -1.35 -0.79 7.53
CA ILE A 101 -1.78 -1.46 8.77
C ILE A 101 -0.64 -2.27 9.40
N ASN A 102 0.12 -3.00 8.57
CA ASN A 102 1.04 -4.04 9.05
C ASN A 102 2.46 -3.57 9.31
N VAL A 103 2.99 -2.70 8.46
CA VAL A 103 4.40 -2.28 8.50
C VAL A 103 4.55 -0.97 9.25
N LEU A 104 3.59 -0.05 9.08
CA LEU A 104 3.71 1.28 9.64
C LEU A 104 3.24 1.36 11.10
N GLY A 105 2.54 0.34 11.62
CA GLY A 105 2.10 0.25 13.03
C GLY A 105 1.24 1.44 13.51
N LYS A 106 0.89 2.35 12.60
CA LYS A 106 0.06 3.50 12.84
C LYS A 106 -1.36 2.98 12.70
N GLN A 107 -1.97 2.64 13.83
CA GLN A 107 -3.41 2.77 13.99
C GLN A 107 -3.76 4.21 13.61
N LEU A 108 -4.03 4.45 12.33
CA LEU A 108 -4.64 5.67 11.87
C LEU A 108 -6.10 5.53 12.30
N SER A 109 -6.35 5.75 13.60
CA SER A 109 -7.69 6.10 14.07
C SER A 109 -8.15 7.23 13.16
N SER A 110 -9.00 6.90 12.19
CA SER A 110 -9.54 7.84 11.22
C SER A 110 -10.30 8.89 12.01
N THR A 111 -9.60 9.96 12.36
CA THR A 111 -10.21 11.15 12.93
C THR A 111 -10.97 11.75 11.77
N LYS A 112 -12.26 11.45 11.74
CA LYS A 112 -13.26 12.06 10.85
C LYS A 112 -12.96 13.56 10.80
N MET A 113 -12.38 14.04 9.70
CA MET A 113 -12.22 15.48 9.48
C MET A 113 -13.61 16.08 9.36
N THR A 114 -14.14 16.62 10.46
CA THR A 114 -15.20 17.60 10.41
C THR A 114 -14.63 18.82 9.69
N LYS A 115 -14.99 18.99 8.41
CA LYS A 115 -14.73 20.21 7.66
C LYS A 115 -15.41 21.38 8.38
N SER A 116 -14.71 22.04 9.30
CA SER A 116 -15.14 23.34 9.80
C SER A 116 -14.80 24.38 8.73
N SER A 117 -15.81 24.84 8.01
CA SER A 117 -15.69 26.00 7.12
C SER A 117 -15.32 27.25 7.94
N SER A 118 -14.05 27.58 8.00
CA SER A 118 -13.59 28.90 8.42
C SER A 118 -13.70 29.85 7.23
N LYS A 119 -14.67 30.77 7.32
CA LYS A 119 -14.84 31.91 6.41
C LYS A 119 -13.54 32.72 6.37
N SER A 120 -12.85 32.70 5.23
CA SER A 120 -11.75 33.61 4.93
C SER A 120 -12.27 35.05 4.85
N ALA A 121 -11.96 35.87 5.85
CA ALA A 121 -12.20 37.31 5.81
C ALA A 121 -11.04 38.00 5.08
N SER A 122 -11.32 38.45 3.87
CA SER A 122 -10.44 39.26 3.02
C SER A 122 -10.04 40.55 3.74
N ARG A 123 -8.74 40.79 3.95
CA ARG A 123 -8.23 42.14 4.25
C ARG A 123 -7.37 42.62 3.09
N SER A 124 -7.99 43.47 2.28
CA SER A 124 -7.33 44.34 1.32
C SER A 124 -6.34 45.25 2.06
N ALA A 125 -5.08 45.27 1.63
CA ALA A 125 -4.11 46.28 2.03
C ALA A 125 -3.47 46.91 0.78
N LYS A 126 -3.38 48.23 0.88
CA LYS A 126 -3.22 49.25 -0.15
C LYS A 126 -1.81 49.30 -0.77
N ARG A 127 -1.75 49.67 -2.05
CA ARG A 127 -0.53 49.95 -2.86
C ARG A 127 0.39 51.01 -2.24
N THR A 128 1.72 50.78 -2.33
CA THR A 128 2.74 51.85 -2.51
C THR A 128 4.01 51.35 -3.25
N VAL A 129 4.10 51.69 -4.54
CA VAL A 129 5.22 52.17 -5.41
C VAL A 129 6.71 51.74 -5.22
N LYS A 130 7.34 51.42 -6.38
CA LYS A 130 8.78 51.46 -6.81
C LYS A 130 9.71 50.35 -6.25
N SER A 131 10.65 49.75 -7.01
CA SER A 131 11.36 50.15 -8.24
C SER A 131 12.14 48.97 -8.87
N GLN A 132 12.32 49.03 -10.20
CA GLN A 132 13.52 48.63 -11.00
C GLN A 132 13.92 47.14 -11.11
N THR A 133 13.77 46.55 -12.32
CA THR A 133 14.87 46.23 -13.29
C THR A 133 15.23 44.73 -13.15
N SER A 134 15.41 43.83 -14.14
CA SER A 134 15.52 43.84 -15.60
C SER A 134 15.45 42.39 -16.15
N ARG A 135 14.95 42.25 -17.38
CA ARG A 135 15.39 41.36 -18.48
C ARG A 135 15.48 39.82 -18.34
N THR A 136 14.63 39.24 -19.18
CA THR A 136 14.50 37.98 -19.92
C THR A 136 15.75 37.24 -20.45
N GLU A 137 15.57 35.91 -20.64
CA GLU A 137 16.21 34.95 -21.60
C GLU A 137 17.58 34.31 -21.23
N LYS A 138 17.97 33.05 -21.53
CA LYS A 138 17.39 31.85 -22.20
C LYS A 138 18.42 30.68 -22.18
N SER A 139 17.92 29.45 -22.07
CA SER A 139 18.34 28.09 -22.53
C SER A 139 19.80 27.59 -22.76
N LYS A 140 19.92 26.25 -22.54
CA LYS A 140 20.75 25.19 -23.21
C LYS A 140 22.14 24.91 -22.56
N SER A 141 22.66 23.68 -22.37
CA SER A 141 22.53 22.39 -23.07
C SER A 141 23.06 21.20 -22.23
N THR A 142 22.52 19.99 -22.44
CA THR A 142 23.07 18.63 -22.13
C THR A 142 24.09 18.16 -23.20
N PRO A 143 24.65 16.92 -23.23
CA PRO A 143 25.18 15.95 -22.23
C PRO A 143 26.62 15.44 -22.67
N PRO A 144 27.13 14.23 -22.27
CA PRO A 144 26.75 12.98 -22.96
C PRO A 144 26.57 11.73 -22.07
N THR A 145 25.89 10.75 -22.69
CA THR A 145 25.62 9.36 -22.30
C THR A 145 26.74 8.41 -22.76
N SER A 146 26.68 7.16 -22.25
CA SER A 146 27.26 5.89 -22.74
C SER A 146 28.38 5.36 -21.82
N GLU A 147 28.52 4.07 -21.51
CA GLU A 147 28.02 2.87 -22.17
C GLU A 147 28.05 1.65 -21.23
N ASN A 148 27.61 0.53 -21.77
CA ASN A 148 27.13 -0.70 -21.17
C ASN A 148 28.23 -1.78 -21.04
N THR A 149 27.98 -2.77 -20.17
CA THR A 149 28.46 -4.18 -20.24
C THR A 149 29.98 -4.48 -20.13
N GLU A 150 30.36 -5.17 -19.05
CA GLU A 150 31.34 -6.26 -19.15
C GLU A 150 30.98 -7.38 -18.15
N ALA A 151 30.68 -8.56 -18.70
CA ALA A 151 30.58 -9.81 -17.97
C ALA A 151 31.89 -10.58 -18.19
N SER A 152 32.48 -11.11 -17.12
CA SER A 152 33.38 -12.27 -17.15
C SER A 152 33.57 -12.78 -15.73
N ILE A 153 32.70 -13.71 -15.31
CA ILE A 153 33.07 -14.73 -14.34
C ILE A 153 33.14 -16.05 -15.11
N LEU A 154 34.36 -16.55 -15.21
CA LEU A 154 34.68 -17.96 -15.45
C LEU A 154 33.93 -18.80 -14.41
N GLU A 155 33.41 -19.97 -14.78
CA GLU A 155 33.77 -21.27 -14.19
C GLU A 155 33.18 -22.44 -15.02
N GLU A 156 34.11 -23.35 -15.33
CA GLU A 156 34.06 -24.75 -15.75
C GLU A 156 33.01 -25.30 -16.74
N ASP A 157 33.56 -25.63 -17.91
CA ASP A 157 33.06 -26.63 -18.84
C ASP A 157 33.08 -28.04 -18.23
N SER A 158 32.12 -28.81 -18.72
CA SER A 158 31.76 -30.15 -18.33
C SER A 158 32.66 -31.22 -18.98
N SER A 159 32.68 -32.39 -18.36
CA SER A 159 32.92 -33.72 -18.95
C SER A 159 34.37 -34.23 -18.90
N LYS A 160 34.59 -35.40 -18.30
CA LYS A 160 34.30 -36.71 -18.93
C LYS A 160 35.10 -37.84 -18.26
N SER A 161 34.40 -38.96 -18.04
CA SER A 161 34.88 -40.35 -17.85
C SER A 161 35.22 -40.79 -16.43
#